data_AF-A0A804QT60-F1
#
_entry.id   AF-A0A804QT60-F1
#
_cell.length_a   1.000
_cell.length_b   1.000
_cell.length_c   1.000
_cell.angle_alpha   90.00
_cell.angle_beta   90.00
_cell.angle_gamma   90.00
#
_symmetry.space_group_name_H-M   'P 1'
#
loop_
_entity.id
_entity.type
_entity.pdbx_description
1 polymer ?
#
loop_
_entity_poly.entity_id
_entity_poly.type
_entity_poly.pdbx_seq_one_letter_code
_entity_poly.pdbx_strand_id
1 'polypeptide(L)'
;MAAGSIVVDFPSMGAALCFPNLESLLRDSASGFLSAVSAAPAPGAADLTNFHRVFSRVLSTYSDPPLEVVWFFSALSFHDRPDDLRSLLQLLSAFAASSPGAAKPLALLAPVVSELFHSDKPRRETEAVVEAVLSYISICSSRPAPSSTEGTTADAVRLLPAFGDLVKVWSVRHSRERCPFQVLFPLAGDEARRELMKEGCSVDYLAGVVLVEAFLLRLCLKVQNATGVPRSELQKELKIWAVSSIPVFQSHQFFGVLLNMLLNSPLPVYSLVSADDEILVRDVLYDSLILVDYSFINNGAGVDLLPVYVSRLIITLDAVNDARRKGDQGRAVSFINAFSTSNIPNFLIKWATCQAGSGALSKPICNTPQAILSMCKYGTTSLVFIYHVLWTVYSSRNVYVFFSQSGLLTLKIRGSKCLEITVLGL
;
A
#
# COMPACT_ATOMS: atom_id res chain seq x y z
N MET A 1 -7.32 -47.99 21.28
CA MET A 1 -8.53 -47.18 21.06
C MET A 1 -8.26 -46.26 19.88
N ALA A 2 -9.18 -46.24 18.92
CA ALA A 2 -8.93 -45.93 17.52
C ALA A 2 -8.54 -44.47 17.24
N ALA A 3 -7.52 -44.28 16.41
CA ALA A 3 -7.22 -43.04 15.71
C ALA A 3 -8.16 -42.91 14.50
N GLY A 4 -9.06 -41.92 14.53
CA GLY A 4 -9.93 -41.60 13.41
C GLY A 4 -9.14 -40.86 12.32
N SER A 5 -8.81 -41.56 11.24
CA SER A 5 -8.39 -40.94 9.98
C SER A 5 -9.60 -40.25 9.36
N ILE A 6 -9.58 -38.93 9.26
CA ILE A 6 -10.55 -38.18 8.47
C ILE A 6 -10.15 -38.34 7.00
N VAL A 7 -10.65 -39.39 6.37
CA VAL A 7 -10.63 -39.55 4.91
C VAL A 7 -11.74 -38.67 4.36
N VAL A 8 -11.36 -37.58 3.69
CA VAL A 8 -12.30 -36.78 2.91
C VAL A 8 -12.46 -37.49 1.55
N ASP A 9 -13.56 -38.24 1.40
CA ASP A 9 -13.94 -38.86 0.13
C ASP A 9 -14.40 -37.79 -0.86
N PHE A 10 -13.72 -37.68 -2.00
CA PHE A 10 -14.15 -36.87 -3.14
C PHE A 10 -14.68 -37.78 -4.25
N PRO A 11 -15.91 -37.54 -4.77
CA PRO A 11 -16.48 -38.37 -5.83
C PRO A 11 -15.72 -38.18 -7.14
N SER A 12 -15.46 -39.29 -7.84
CA SER A 12 -14.93 -39.26 -9.20
C SER A 12 -15.98 -38.66 -10.14
N MET A 13 -15.74 -37.48 -10.69
CA MET A 13 -16.50 -36.97 -11.83
C MET A 13 -15.54 -36.53 -12.94
N GLY A 14 -15.63 -37.25 -14.05
CA GLY A 14 -15.04 -36.87 -15.32
C GLY A 14 -15.90 -35.82 -16.02
N ALA A 15 -15.21 -34.98 -16.79
CA ALA A 15 -15.71 -33.97 -17.73
C ALA A 15 -16.49 -32.78 -17.14
N ALA A 16 -16.00 -31.57 -17.50
CA ALA A 16 -16.45 -30.22 -17.10
C ALA A 16 -16.06 -29.77 -15.67
N LEU A 17 -14.75 -29.62 -15.41
CA LEU A 17 -14.24 -29.04 -14.16
C LEU A 17 -14.27 -27.51 -14.19
N CYS A 18 -15.47 -26.92 -14.17
CA CYS A 18 -15.64 -25.65 -13.46
C CYS A 18 -15.77 -26.03 -11.98
N PHE A 19 -14.74 -25.78 -11.16
CA PHE A 19 -14.84 -25.98 -9.71
C PHE A 19 -15.98 -25.09 -9.20
N PRO A 20 -17.13 -25.64 -8.74
CA PRO A 20 -18.32 -24.82 -8.49
C PRO A 20 -18.18 -23.86 -7.31
N ASN A 21 -17.07 -23.95 -6.55
CA ASN A 21 -16.75 -23.02 -5.49
C ASN A 21 -15.23 -22.99 -5.21
N LEU A 22 -14.46 -22.30 -6.06
CA LEU A 22 -13.01 -22.11 -5.87
C LEU A 22 -12.69 -21.47 -4.51
N GLU A 23 -13.56 -20.58 -4.05
CA GLU A 23 -13.40 -19.90 -2.76
C GLU A 23 -13.49 -20.87 -1.59
N SER A 24 -14.50 -21.76 -1.56
CA SER A 24 -14.59 -22.76 -0.49
C SER A 24 -13.41 -23.72 -0.53
N LEU A 25 -12.98 -24.16 -1.72
CA LEU A 25 -11.81 -25.01 -1.87
C LEU A 25 -10.55 -24.34 -1.28
N LEU A 26 -10.33 -23.05 -1.57
CA LEU A 26 -9.20 -22.29 -1.02
C LEU A 26 -9.28 -22.17 0.50
N ARG A 27 -10.46 -21.84 1.04
CA ARG A 27 -10.67 -21.70 2.49
C ARG A 27 -10.43 -23.00 3.23
N ASP A 28 -11.03 -24.09 2.77
CA ASP A 28 -10.88 -25.42 3.36
C ASP A 28 -9.43 -25.88 3.26
N SER A 29 -8.79 -25.67 2.11
CA SER A 29 -7.38 -26.04 1.90
C SER A 29 -6.43 -25.21 2.76
N ALA A 30 -6.67 -23.91 2.95
CA ALA A 30 -5.90 -23.06 3.84
C ALA A 30 -6.00 -23.53 5.29
N SER A 31 -7.21 -23.87 5.75
CA SER A 31 -7.43 -24.41 7.10
C SER A 31 -6.74 -25.77 7.32
N GLY A 32 -6.82 -26.66 6.32
CA GLY A 32 -6.17 -27.96 6.34
C GLY A 32 -4.65 -27.84 6.31
N PHE A 33 -4.12 -26.94 5.49
CA PHE A 33 -2.70 -26.62 5.45
C PHE A 33 -2.19 -26.11 6.79
N LEU A 34 -2.87 -25.13 7.40
CA LEU A 34 -2.47 -24.57 8.69
C LEU A 34 -2.48 -25.64 9.78
N SER A 35 -3.47 -26.54 9.77
CA SER A 35 -3.54 -27.66 10.70
C SER A 35 -2.39 -28.66 10.48
N ALA A 36 -2.09 -29.01 9.23
CA ALA A 36 -1.01 -29.92 8.88
C ALA A 36 0.37 -29.37 9.26
N VAL A 37 0.64 -28.09 8.97
CA VAL A 37 1.89 -27.42 9.33
C VAL A 37 2.03 -27.27 10.84
N SER A 38 0.95 -26.95 11.56
CA SER A 38 0.99 -26.81 13.03
C SER A 38 1.19 -28.15 13.75
N ALA A 39 0.73 -29.25 13.16
CA ALA A 39 0.91 -30.60 13.71
C ALA A 39 2.25 -31.25 13.32
N ALA A 40 3.01 -30.65 12.40
CA ALA A 40 4.26 -31.22 11.89
C ALA A 40 5.37 -31.21 12.96
N PRO A 41 6.20 -32.25 13.04
CA PRO A 41 7.25 -32.36 14.05
C PRO A 41 8.42 -31.39 13.82
N ALA A 42 8.59 -30.89 12.60
CA ALA A 42 9.63 -29.93 12.21
C ALA A 42 9.16 -29.08 11.00
N PRO A 43 9.77 -27.90 10.76
CA PRO A 43 9.53 -27.13 9.54
C PRO A 43 9.79 -27.98 8.29
N GLY A 44 8.85 -27.96 7.34
CA GLY A 44 8.93 -28.75 6.11
C GLY A 44 8.59 -30.24 6.27
N ALA A 45 8.20 -30.70 7.46
CA ALA A 45 7.83 -32.10 7.71
C ALA A 45 6.32 -32.41 7.51
N ALA A 46 5.51 -31.41 7.14
CA ALA A 46 4.10 -31.61 6.86
C ALA A 46 3.92 -32.33 5.51
N ASP A 47 3.07 -33.37 5.45
CA ASP A 47 2.71 -33.99 4.17
C ASP A 47 1.69 -33.12 3.42
N LEU A 48 2.18 -32.45 2.37
CA LEU A 48 1.39 -31.55 1.52
C LEU A 48 1.05 -32.15 0.14
N THR A 49 1.36 -33.44 -0.08
CA THR A 49 1.26 -34.11 -1.39
C THR A 49 -0.14 -34.03 -1.99
N ASN A 50 -1.17 -34.22 -1.18
CA ASN A 50 -2.57 -34.14 -1.62
C ASN A 50 -2.93 -32.73 -2.10
N PHE A 51 -2.49 -31.69 -1.38
CA PHE A 51 -2.71 -30.31 -1.79
C PHE A 51 -1.99 -30.01 -3.11
N HIS A 52 -0.74 -30.45 -3.27
CA HIS A 52 0.00 -30.31 -4.53
C HIS A 52 -0.74 -30.94 -5.71
N ARG A 53 -1.27 -32.16 -5.55
CA ARG A 53 -2.00 -32.86 -6.61
C ARG A 53 -3.29 -32.13 -7.01
N VAL A 54 -4.03 -31.60 -6.02
CA VAL A 54 -5.28 -30.87 -6.29
C VAL A 54 -4.97 -29.54 -6.98
N PHE A 55 -4.08 -28.73 -6.42
CA PHE A 55 -3.81 -27.38 -6.93
C PHE A 55 -3.01 -27.37 -8.23
N SER A 56 -2.15 -28.36 -8.49
CA SER A 56 -1.54 -28.52 -9.83
C SER A 56 -2.60 -28.78 -10.90
N ARG A 57 -3.61 -29.62 -10.61
CA ARG A 57 -4.74 -29.84 -11.51
C ARG A 57 -5.56 -28.56 -11.70
N VAL A 58 -5.87 -27.85 -10.62
CA VAL A 58 -6.58 -26.55 -10.71
C VAL A 58 -5.79 -25.57 -11.58
N LEU A 59 -4.49 -25.41 -11.36
CA LEU A 59 -3.67 -24.49 -12.16
C LEU A 59 -3.63 -24.89 -13.63
N SER A 60 -3.61 -26.19 -13.95
CA SER A 60 -3.63 -26.66 -15.34
C SER A 60 -4.94 -26.36 -16.10
N THR A 61 -6.03 -26.00 -15.40
CA THR A 61 -7.31 -25.65 -16.05
C THR A 61 -7.42 -24.17 -16.43
N TYR A 62 -6.55 -23.30 -15.91
CA TYR A 62 -6.59 -21.86 -16.17
C TYR A 62 -5.40 -21.42 -17.03
N SER A 63 -5.67 -20.64 -18.09
CA SER A 63 -4.62 -19.95 -18.86
C SER A 63 -4.00 -18.78 -18.09
N ASP A 64 -4.80 -18.12 -17.25
CA ASP A 64 -4.38 -17.08 -16.31
C ASP A 64 -5.00 -17.37 -14.93
N PRO A 65 -4.35 -18.22 -14.09
CA PRO A 65 -4.93 -18.71 -12.84
C PRO A 65 -5.14 -17.60 -11.80
N PRO A 66 -6.23 -17.56 -11.02
CA PRO A 66 -6.45 -16.53 -10.00
C PRO A 66 -5.27 -16.37 -9.03
N LEU A 67 -5.02 -15.14 -8.57
CA LEU A 67 -3.87 -14.81 -7.71
C LEU A 67 -3.79 -15.71 -6.48
N GLU A 68 -4.94 -15.96 -5.86
CA GLU A 68 -5.11 -16.74 -4.63
C GLU A 68 -4.69 -18.19 -4.83
N VAL A 69 -4.99 -18.77 -5.99
CA VAL A 69 -4.63 -20.16 -6.33
C VAL A 69 -3.12 -20.28 -6.54
N VAL A 70 -2.53 -19.31 -7.24
CA VAL A 70 -1.07 -19.24 -7.43
C VAL A 70 -0.37 -19.06 -6.09
N TRP A 71 -0.87 -18.18 -5.24
CA TRP A 71 -0.34 -17.96 -3.89
C TRP A 71 -0.39 -19.21 -3.02
N PHE A 72 -1.53 -19.90 -2.98
CA PHE A 72 -1.65 -21.12 -2.20
C PHE A 72 -0.69 -22.20 -2.70
N PHE A 73 -0.68 -22.46 -4.01
CA PHE A 73 0.23 -23.46 -4.59
C PHE A 73 1.70 -23.12 -4.35
N SER A 74 2.07 -21.84 -4.48
CA SER A 74 3.44 -21.37 -4.22
C SER A 74 3.83 -21.53 -2.75
N ALA A 75 2.89 -21.39 -1.81
CA ALA A 75 3.13 -21.66 -0.39
C ALA A 75 3.45 -23.14 -0.16
N LEU A 76 2.73 -24.05 -0.81
CA LEU A 76 3.03 -25.49 -0.73
C LEU A 76 4.47 -25.78 -1.18
N SER A 77 4.85 -25.29 -2.37
CA SER A 77 6.20 -25.48 -2.92
C SER A 77 7.31 -24.84 -2.07
N PHE A 78 7.04 -23.68 -1.47
CA PHE A 78 8.00 -23.01 -0.59
C PHE A 78 8.15 -23.74 0.75
N HIS A 79 7.08 -24.31 1.29
CA HIS A 79 7.13 -25.06 2.54
C HIS A 79 7.90 -26.39 2.42
N ASP A 80 7.88 -27.03 1.24
CA ASP A 80 8.72 -28.21 0.96
C ASP A 80 10.23 -27.86 0.95
N ARG A 81 10.57 -26.66 0.49
CA ARG A 81 11.95 -26.17 0.34
C ARG A 81 12.07 -24.76 0.91
N PRO A 82 12.03 -24.62 2.24
CA PRO A 82 12.12 -23.32 2.87
C PRO A 82 13.41 -22.62 2.44
N ASP A 83 13.31 -21.30 2.29
CA ASP A 83 14.44 -20.38 2.06
C ASP A 83 14.98 -20.35 0.63
N ASP A 84 14.44 -21.13 -0.32
CA ASP A 84 14.75 -21.00 -1.75
C ASP A 84 13.91 -19.89 -2.44
N LEU A 85 14.21 -18.64 -2.07
CA LEU A 85 13.49 -17.45 -2.58
C LEU A 85 13.66 -17.22 -4.07
N ARG A 86 14.76 -17.69 -4.67
CA ARG A 86 14.97 -17.57 -6.13
C ARG A 86 14.03 -18.49 -6.88
N SER A 87 13.89 -19.73 -6.44
CA SER A 87 12.92 -20.65 -7.02
C SER A 87 11.48 -20.17 -6.82
N LEU A 88 11.16 -19.58 -5.66
CA LEU A 88 9.85 -18.97 -5.43
C LEU A 88 9.57 -17.81 -6.40
N LEU A 89 10.53 -16.90 -6.58
CA LEU A 89 10.42 -15.80 -7.53
C LEU A 89 10.25 -16.31 -8.98
N GLN A 90 10.98 -17.34 -9.36
CA GLN A 90 10.86 -17.99 -10.67
C GLN A 90 9.48 -18.63 -10.86
N LEU A 91 8.97 -19.34 -9.84
CA LEU A 91 7.64 -19.95 -9.88
C LEU A 91 6.54 -18.89 -10.07
N LEU A 92 6.56 -17.84 -9.25
CA LEU A 92 5.59 -16.74 -9.32
C LEU A 92 5.66 -16.01 -10.66
N SER A 93 6.87 -15.74 -11.16
CA SER A 93 7.05 -15.08 -12.45
C SER A 93 6.56 -15.92 -13.63
N ALA A 94 6.70 -17.25 -13.56
CA ALA A 94 6.18 -18.17 -14.57
C ALA A 94 4.65 -18.13 -14.63
N PHE A 95 3.96 -18.15 -13.49
CA PHE A 95 2.49 -18.02 -13.45
C PHE A 95 1.99 -16.63 -13.85
N ALA A 96 2.81 -15.60 -13.67
CA ALA A 96 2.48 -14.23 -14.04
C ALA A 96 2.81 -13.86 -15.50
N ALA A 97 3.47 -14.76 -16.24
CA ALA A 97 3.91 -14.52 -17.61
C ALA A 97 2.73 -14.29 -18.58
N SER A 98 1.61 -14.97 -18.36
CA SER A 98 0.38 -14.85 -19.17
C SER A 98 -0.56 -13.71 -18.73
N SER A 99 -0.26 -13.02 -17.63
CA SER A 99 -1.13 -11.96 -17.11
C SER A 99 -1.15 -10.72 -18.02
N PRO A 100 -2.33 -10.21 -18.41
CA PRO A 100 -2.45 -9.09 -19.35
C PRO A 100 -2.00 -7.75 -18.76
N GLY A 101 -2.06 -7.59 -17.43
CA GLY A 101 -1.65 -6.36 -16.74
C GLY A 101 -0.48 -6.56 -15.77
N ALA A 102 0.07 -5.45 -15.28
CA ALA A 102 1.17 -5.43 -14.31
C ALA A 102 0.72 -5.75 -12.87
N ALA A 103 -0.53 -5.45 -12.50
CA ALA A 103 -1.00 -5.52 -11.12
C ALA A 103 -0.83 -6.91 -10.50
N LYS A 104 -1.34 -7.96 -11.16
CA LYS A 104 -1.24 -9.34 -10.67
C LYS A 104 0.22 -9.83 -10.53
N PRO A 105 1.11 -9.70 -11.54
CA PRO A 105 2.53 -10.02 -11.40
C PRO A 105 3.21 -9.34 -10.20
N LEU A 106 2.89 -8.06 -9.97
CA LEU A 106 3.44 -7.29 -8.85
C LEU A 106 2.88 -7.76 -7.51
N ALA A 107 1.56 -7.95 -7.42
CA ALA A 107 0.89 -8.44 -6.22
C ALA A 107 1.36 -9.84 -5.81
N LEU A 108 1.68 -10.70 -6.79
CA LEU A 108 2.21 -12.04 -6.55
C LEU A 108 3.54 -12.04 -5.78
N LEU A 109 4.30 -10.94 -5.80
CA LEU A 109 5.60 -10.85 -5.13
C LEU A 109 5.52 -10.66 -3.60
N ALA A 110 4.33 -10.43 -3.02
CA ALA A 110 4.22 -10.16 -1.58
C ALA A 110 4.94 -11.20 -0.70
N PRO A 111 4.78 -12.52 -0.94
CA PRO A 111 5.47 -13.53 -0.15
C PRO A 111 7.00 -13.44 -0.25
N VAL A 112 7.54 -13.17 -1.44
CA VAL A 112 8.99 -13.06 -1.65
C VAL A 112 9.54 -11.86 -0.88
N VAL A 113 8.85 -10.71 -0.95
CA VAL A 113 9.27 -9.49 -0.24
C VAL A 113 9.19 -9.68 1.28
N SER A 114 8.12 -10.30 1.78
CA SER A 114 7.96 -10.64 3.19
C SER A 114 9.08 -11.56 3.69
N GLU A 115 9.39 -12.64 2.96
CA GLU A 115 10.45 -13.56 3.35
C GLU A 115 11.85 -12.91 3.25
N LEU A 116 12.06 -11.96 2.33
CA LEU A 116 13.30 -11.18 2.28
C LEU A 116 13.45 -10.28 3.50
N PHE A 117 12.36 -9.68 3.99
CA PHE A 117 12.37 -8.90 5.21
C PHE A 117 12.71 -9.76 6.44
N HIS A 118 12.17 -10.98 6.53
CA HIS A 118 12.43 -11.92 7.64
C HIS A 118 13.70 -12.76 7.44
N SER A 119 14.48 -12.50 6.38
CA SER A 119 15.61 -13.36 6.04
C SER A 119 16.78 -13.16 6.99
N ASP A 120 17.19 -14.24 7.67
CA ASP A 120 18.43 -14.29 8.46
C ASP A 120 19.68 -14.50 7.58
N LYS A 121 19.53 -14.52 6.26
CA LYS A 121 20.64 -14.77 5.33
C LYS A 121 21.68 -13.66 5.37
N PRO A 122 22.93 -13.96 4.94
CA PRO A 122 23.94 -12.93 4.76
C PRO A 122 23.39 -11.82 3.89
N ARG A 123 23.53 -10.59 4.38
CA ARG A 123 22.97 -9.40 3.78
C ARG A 123 23.22 -9.24 2.27
N ARG A 124 24.42 -9.60 1.80
CA ARG A 124 24.76 -9.56 0.36
C ARG A 124 23.84 -10.45 -0.49
N GLU A 125 23.43 -11.59 0.05
CA GLU A 125 22.50 -12.49 -0.63
C GLU A 125 21.09 -11.91 -0.66
N THR A 126 20.62 -11.36 0.47
CA THR A 126 19.32 -10.67 0.54
C THR A 126 19.26 -9.53 -0.46
N GLU A 127 20.31 -8.71 -0.55
CA GLU A 127 20.39 -7.61 -1.52
C GLU A 127 20.37 -8.08 -2.97
N ALA A 128 21.08 -9.16 -3.30
CA ALA A 128 21.06 -9.72 -4.65
C ALA A 128 19.65 -10.17 -5.06
N VAL A 129 18.87 -10.74 -4.13
CA VAL A 129 17.49 -11.13 -4.41
C VAL A 129 16.55 -9.92 -4.45
N VAL A 130 16.73 -8.92 -3.59
CA VAL A 130 15.98 -7.65 -3.65
C VAL A 130 16.19 -6.95 -5.00
N GLU A 131 17.42 -6.92 -5.52
CA GLU A 131 17.71 -6.38 -6.85
C GLU A 131 17.02 -7.19 -7.96
N ALA A 132 16.97 -8.52 -7.84
CA ALA A 132 16.20 -9.36 -8.77
C ALA A 132 14.69 -9.05 -8.72
N VAL A 133 14.13 -8.82 -7.52
CA VAL A 133 12.73 -8.41 -7.34
C VAL A 133 12.47 -7.04 -7.98
N LEU A 134 13.33 -6.05 -7.75
CA LEU A 134 13.19 -4.72 -8.35
C LEU A 134 13.34 -4.74 -9.87
N SER A 135 14.25 -5.56 -10.41
CA SER A 135 14.37 -5.79 -11.85
C SER A 135 13.10 -6.39 -12.43
N TYR A 136 12.53 -7.40 -11.75
CA TYR A 136 11.26 -8.00 -12.17
C TYR A 136 10.08 -7.02 -12.10
N ILE A 137 10.03 -6.19 -11.04
CA ILE A 137 9.06 -5.10 -10.91
C ILE A 137 9.16 -4.14 -12.10
N SER A 138 10.38 -3.73 -12.49
CA SER A 138 10.60 -2.85 -13.64
C SER A 138 10.08 -3.48 -14.94
N ILE A 139 10.34 -4.77 -15.16
CA ILE A 139 9.85 -5.50 -16.34
C ILE A 139 8.32 -5.53 -16.36
N CYS A 140 7.69 -5.80 -15.21
CA CYS A 140 6.23 -5.85 -15.11
C CYS A 140 5.59 -4.48 -15.32
N SER A 141 6.20 -3.43 -14.78
CA SER A 141 5.68 -2.05 -14.85
C SER A 141 5.75 -1.46 -16.26
N SER A 142 6.61 -1.98 -17.14
CA SER A 142 6.64 -1.60 -18.55
C SER A 142 5.53 -2.22 -19.42
N ARG A 143 4.69 -3.12 -18.87
CA ARG A 143 3.59 -3.71 -19.62
C ARG A 143 2.53 -2.64 -19.95
N PRO A 144 2.04 -2.58 -21.20
CA PRO A 144 1.00 -1.64 -21.56
C PRO A 144 -0.27 -1.93 -20.73
N ALA A 145 -0.96 -0.87 -20.31
CA ALA A 145 -2.27 -1.02 -19.71
C ALA A 145 -3.19 -1.74 -20.71
N PRO A 146 -4.03 -2.68 -20.25
CA PRO A 146 -4.94 -3.39 -21.14
C PRO A 146 -5.80 -2.36 -21.88
N SER A 147 -5.76 -2.39 -23.21
CA SER A 147 -6.58 -1.49 -24.04
C SER A 147 -8.04 -1.77 -23.72
N SER A 148 -8.73 -0.80 -23.13
CA SER A 148 -10.16 -0.87 -22.87
C SER A 148 -10.92 -0.81 -24.19
N THR A 149 -11.08 -1.94 -24.86
CA THR A 149 -12.12 -2.09 -25.89
C THR A 149 -13.48 -2.11 -25.20
N GLU A 150 -14.27 -1.09 -25.53
CA GLU A 150 -15.72 -0.93 -25.30
C GLU A 150 -16.24 -0.94 -23.85
N GLY A 151 -16.61 0.27 -23.38
CA GLY A 151 -17.87 0.53 -22.67
C GLY A 151 -18.08 -0.06 -21.27
N THR A 152 -17.16 -0.88 -20.77
CA THR A 152 -17.26 -1.44 -19.42
C THR A 152 -16.29 -0.68 -18.54
N THR A 153 -16.79 0.00 -17.50
CA THR A 153 -15.94 0.46 -16.39
C THR A 153 -15.01 -0.68 -16.03
N ALA A 154 -13.69 -0.51 -16.17
CA ALA A 154 -12.74 -1.57 -15.86
C ALA A 154 -12.96 -1.97 -14.41
N ASP A 155 -13.72 -3.06 -14.17
CA ASP A 155 -13.91 -3.62 -12.85
C ASP A 155 -12.53 -4.07 -12.40
N ALA A 156 -11.91 -3.25 -11.54
CA ALA A 156 -10.62 -3.55 -10.96
C ALA A 156 -10.70 -4.95 -10.37
N VAL A 157 -9.81 -5.85 -10.81
CA VAL A 157 -9.79 -7.24 -10.35
C VAL A 157 -9.70 -7.22 -8.82
N ARG A 158 -10.70 -7.81 -8.16
CA ARG A 158 -10.80 -7.84 -6.70
C ARG A 158 -10.24 -9.15 -6.16
N LEU A 159 -9.66 -9.06 -4.98
CA LEU A 159 -9.24 -10.24 -4.22
C LEU A 159 -10.47 -11.05 -3.79
N LEU A 160 -10.34 -12.37 -3.85
CA LEU A 160 -11.35 -13.29 -3.34
C LEU A 160 -11.45 -13.16 -1.80
N PRO A 161 -12.63 -13.40 -1.20
CA PRO A 161 -12.78 -13.30 0.25
C PRO A 161 -11.85 -14.23 1.05
N ALA A 162 -11.40 -15.34 0.46
CA ALA A 162 -10.42 -16.26 1.05
C ALA A 162 -8.99 -15.67 1.17
N PHE A 163 -8.73 -14.46 0.66
CA PHE A 163 -7.41 -13.81 0.72
C PHE A 163 -6.83 -13.73 2.14
N GLY A 164 -7.66 -13.39 3.13
CA GLY A 164 -7.22 -13.29 4.53
C GLY A 164 -6.72 -14.62 5.09
N ASP A 165 -7.25 -15.76 4.64
CA ASP A 165 -6.76 -17.08 5.04
C ASP A 165 -5.43 -17.42 4.38
N LEU A 166 -5.20 -16.96 3.15
CA LEU A 166 -3.90 -17.08 2.48
C LEU A 166 -2.81 -16.23 3.14
N VAL A 167 -3.16 -15.06 3.67
CA VAL A 167 -2.22 -14.27 4.47
C VAL A 167 -1.76 -15.06 5.69
N LYS A 168 -2.66 -15.82 6.34
CA LYS A 168 -2.30 -16.70 7.46
C LYS A 168 -1.38 -17.84 7.03
N VAL A 169 -1.66 -18.46 5.87
CA VAL A 169 -0.82 -19.52 5.28
C VAL A 169 0.64 -19.06 5.15
N TRP A 170 0.87 -17.88 4.57
CA TRP A 170 2.21 -17.32 4.42
C TRP A 170 2.84 -16.82 5.72
N SER A 171 2.01 -16.37 6.67
CA SER A 171 2.51 -15.84 7.94
C SER A 171 2.87 -16.93 8.96
N VAL A 172 2.50 -18.19 8.71
CA VAL A 172 2.55 -19.26 9.72
C VAL A 172 3.94 -19.48 10.32
N ARG A 173 5.01 -19.29 9.54
CA ARG A 173 6.41 -19.50 10.01
C ARG A 173 6.87 -18.41 10.98
N HIS A 174 6.39 -17.18 10.78
CA HIS A 174 6.86 -15.98 11.49
C HIS A 174 5.81 -15.46 12.49
N SER A 175 4.64 -16.09 12.55
CA SER A 175 3.52 -15.73 13.43
C SER A 175 3.80 -16.09 14.89
N ARG A 176 4.56 -15.24 15.59
CA ARG A 176 4.73 -15.26 17.05
C ARG A 176 3.78 -14.23 17.68
N GLU A 177 2.47 -14.52 17.66
CA GLU A 177 1.37 -13.70 18.22
C GLU A 177 1.04 -12.40 17.45
N ARG A 178 1.78 -12.07 16.40
CA ARG A 178 1.51 -10.89 15.56
C ARG A 178 0.31 -11.10 14.65
N CYS A 179 -0.34 -10.00 14.26
CA CYS A 179 -1.36 -10.03 13.22
C CYS A 179 -0.74 -10.59 11.91
N PRO A 180 -1.36 -11.57 11.23
CA PRO A 180 -0.84 -12.14 9.99
C PRO A 180 -0.53 -11.08 8.92
N PHE A 181 -1.36 -10.05 8.78
CA PHE A 181 -1.09 -8.95 7.85
C PHE A 181 0.14 -8.12 8.23
N GLN A 182 0.48 -8.01 9.52
CA GLN A 182 1.70 -7.35 9.98
C GLN A 182 2.94 -8.21 9.73
N VAL A 183 2.77 -9.54 9.72
CA VAL A 183 3.84 -10.47 9.37
C VAL A 183 4.07 -10.46 7.87
N LEU A 184 3.04 -10.52 7.04
CA LEU A 184 3.21 -10.53 5.58
C LEU A 184 3.54 -9.15 5.00
N PHE A 185 3.08 -8.07 5.64
CA PHE A 185 3.32 -6.69 5.23
C PHE A 185 3.92 -5.87 6.39
N PRO A 186 5.19 -6.17 6.76
CA PRO A 186 5.85 -5.54 7.89
C PRO A 186 6.20 -4.06 7.67
N LEU A 187 6.47 -3.66 6.42
CA LEU A 187 6.85 -2.29 6.05
C LEU A 187 5.66 -1.43 5.57
N ALA A 188 4.47 -2.02 5.44
CA ALA A 188 3.25 -1.28 5.18
C ALA A 188 2.78 -0.50 6.42
N GLY A 189 2.15 0.66 6.21
CA GLY A 189 1.49 1.39 7.29
C GLY A 189 0.21 0.69 7.79
N ASP A 190 -0.25 1.03 9.00
CA ASP A 190 -1.47 0.44 9.58
C ASP A 190 -2.71 0.66 8.71
N GLU A 191 -2.83 1.83 8.08
CA GLU A 191 -3.93 2.14 7.18
C GLU A 191 -3.92 1.22 5.94
N ALA A 192 -2.74 0.96 5.38
CA ALA A 192 -2.61 0.07 4.25
C ALA A 192 -2.97 -1.37 4.60
N ARG A 193 -2.54 -1.84 5.77
CA ARG A 193 -2.96 -3.16 6.28
C ARG A 193 -4.46 -3.23 6.52
N ARG A 194 -5.09 -2.20 7.09
CA ARG A 194 -6.55 -2.16 7.29
C ARG A 194 -7.30 -2.21 5.96
N GLU A 195 -6.79 -1.56 4.92
CA GLU A 195 -7.40 -1.61 3.59
C GLU A 195 -7.31 -3.01 2.97
N LEU A 196 -6.17 -3.68 3.12
CA LEU A 196 -5.99 -5.08 2.68
C LEU A 196 -6.89 -6.09 3.42
N MET A 197 -7.32 -5.77 4.64
CA MET A 197 -8.25 -6.60 5.41
C MET A 197 -9.70 -6.47 4.94
N LYS A 198 -10.03 -5.46 4.14
CA LYS A 198 -11.40 -5.28 3.64
C LYS A 198 -11.70 -6.30 2.55
N GLU A 199 -12.89 -6.89 2.62
CA GLU A 199 -13.40 -7.76 1.56
C GLU A 199 -13.49 -6.98 0.23
N GLY A 200 -13.02 -7.60 -0.86
CA GLY A 200 -13.04 -6.98 -2.19
C GLY A 200 -11.97 -5.91 -2.41
N CYS A 201 -10.91 -5.87 -1.59
CA CYS A 201 -9.72 -5.08 -1.88
C CYS A 201 -9.19 -5.39 -3.29
N SER A 202 -8.75 -4.37 -4.04
CA SER A 202 -8.31 -4.57 -5.42
C SER A 202 -6.89 -5.15 -5.49
N VAL A 203 -6.64 -5.93 -6.53
CA VAL A 203 -5.30 -6.45 -6.84
C VAL A 203 -4.33 -5.32 -7.13
N ASP A 204 -4.79 -4.21 -7.72
CA ASP A 204 -3.99 -2.99 -7.93
C ASP A 204 -3.52 -2.37 -6.60
N TYR A 205 -4.38 -2.35 -5.59
CA TYR A 205 -4.02 -1.83 -4.27
C TYR A 205 -2.97 -2.72 -3.62
N LEU A 206 -3.17 -4.04 -3.63
CA LEU A 206 -2.17 -5.01 -3.15
C LEU A 206 -0.83 -4.84 -3.88
N ALA A 207 -0.85 -4.71 -5.21
CA ALA A 207 0.35 -4.44 -6.00
C ALA A 207 1.06 -3.16 -5.54
N GLY A 208 0.30 -2.09 -5.29
CA GLY A 208 0.82 -0.85 -4.71
C GLY A 208 1.52 -1.07 -3.36
N VAL A 209 0.92 -1.82 -2.45
CA VAL A 209 1.53 -2.16 -1.15
C VAL A 209 2.82 -2.97 -1.32
N VAL A 210 2.83 -3.95 -2.22
CA VAL A 210 4.02 -4.78 -2.49
C VAL A 210 5.18 -3.95 -3.07
N LEU A 211 4.87 -3.01 -3.96
CA LEU A 211 5.87 -2.05 -4.46
C LEU A 211 6.45 -1.20 -3.34
N VAL A 212 5.62 -0.76 -2.39
CA VAL A 212 6.05 0.02 -1.23
C VAL A 212 6.98 -0.80 -0.33
N GLU A 213 6.60 -2.03 0.01
CA GLU A 213 7.42 -2.96 0.79
C GLU A 213 8.79 -3.17 0.14
N ALA A 214 8.83 -3.49 -1.16
CA ALA A 214 10.07 -3.73 -1.89
C ALA A 214 10.96 -2.48 -1.96
N PHE A 215 10.35 -1.32 -2.20
CA PHE A 215 11.05 -0.04 -2.26
C PHE A 215 11.65 0.34 -0.90
N LEU A 216 10.86 0.26 0.18
CA LEU A 216 11.33 0.56 1.53
C LEU A 216 12.39 -0.43 2.01
N LEU A 217 12.22 -1.72 1.71
CA LEU A 217 13.21 -2.74 2.03
C LEU A 217 14.55 -2.41 1.37
N ARG A 218 14.56 -2.09 0.08
CA ARG A 218 15.80 -1.68 -0.61
C ARG A 218 16.38 -0.39 -0.03
N LEU A 219 15.55 0.58 0.28
CA LEU A 219 16.00 1.85 0.85
C LEU A 219 16.66 1.64 2.21
N CYS A 220 16.06 0.83 3.09
CA CYS A 220 16.63 0.46 4.39
C CYS A 220 17.95 -0.30 4.23
N LEU A 221 18.04 -1.25 3.30
CA LEU A 221 19.28 -1.96 2.98
C LEU A 221 20.34 -1.02 2.41
N LYS A 222 20.00 0.07 1.72
CA LYS A 222 21.01 1.07 1.31
C LYS A 222 21.52 1.89 2.50
N VAL A 223 20.64 2.31 3.40
CA VAL A 223 21.02 3.07 4.61
C VAL A 223 21.95 2.25 5.50
N GLN A 224 21.58 1.01 5.79
CA GLN A 224 22.40 0.11 6.60
C GLN A 224 23.81 -0.13 5.99
N ASN A 225 24.00 0.08 4.67
CA ASN A 225 25.23 -0.29 3.93
C ASN A 225 26.27 0.82 3.97
N ALA A 226 25.85 2.00 4.40
CA ALA A 226 26.61 3.23 4.27
C ALA A 226 27.61 3.43 5.42
N THR A 227 28.18 2.35 5.96
CA THR A 227 29.15 2.43 7.06
C THR A 227 30.35 3.27 6.64
N GLY A 228 30.57 4.39 7.32
CA GLY A 228 31.67 5.32 7.04
C GLY A 228 31.37 6.38 5.96
N VAL A 229 30.18 6.38 5.35
CA VAL A 229 29.76 7.42 4.40
C VAL A 229 29.21 8.62 5.17
N PRO A 230 29.64 9.85 4.86
CA PRO A 230 29.06 11.06 5.45
C PRO A 230 27.55 11.11 5.22
N ARG A 231 26.78 11.42 6.27
CA ARG A 231 25.30 11.41 6.22
C ARG A 231 24.72 12.31 5.12
N SER A 232 25.35 13.44 4.84
CA SER A 232 24.93 14.37 3.78
C SER A 232 25.18 13.84 2.37
N GLU A 233 26.22 13.01 2.17
CA GLU A 233 26.51 12.33 0.91
C GLU A 233 25.52 11.18 0.71
N LEU A 234 25.34 10.36 1.74
CA LEU A 234 24.36 9.27 1.75
C LEU A 234 22.95 9.78 1.42
N GLN A 235 22.50 10.88 2.04
CA GLN A 235 21.19 11.46 1.74
C GLN A 235 21.04 11.83 0.26
N LYS A 236 22.09 12.39 -0.37
CA LYS A 236 22.08 12.75 -1.79
C LYS A 236 21.99 11.50 -2.67
N GLU A 237 22.76 10.47 -2.37
CA GLU A 237 22.72 9.21 -3.11
C GLU A 237 21.36 8.52 -3.02
N LEU A 238 20.81 8.42 -1.80
CA LEU A 238 19.49 7.82 -1.55
C LEU A 238 18.39 8.61 -2.25
N LYS A 239 18.48 9.95 -2.24
CA LYS A 239 17.57 10.81 -3.01
C LYS A 239 17.65 10.53 -4.50
N ILE A 240 18.86 10.50 -5.09
CA ILE A 240 19.04 10.22 -6.51
C ILE A 240 18.41 8.87 -6.86
N TRP A 241 18.66 7.84 -6.04
CA TRP A 241 18.10 6.52 -6.24
C TRP A 241 16.58 6.49 -6.11
N ALA A 242 16.01 7.14 -5.09
CA ALA A 242 14.57 7.19 -4.89
C ALA A 242 13.87 7.92 -6.05
N VAL A 243 14.41 9.07 -6.46
CA VAL A 243 13.90 9.87 -7.58
C VAL A 243 13.97 9.10 -8.90
N SER A 244 15.00 8.30 -9.13
CA SER A 244 15.12 7.48 -10.34
C SER A 244 14.26 6.21 -10.31
N SER A 245 13.97 5.66 -9.12
CA SER A 245 13.22 4.40 -8.98
C SER A 245 11.70 4.59 -9.04
N ILE A 246 11.16 5.62 -8.38
CA ILE A 246 9.71 5.90 -8.35
C ILE A 246 9.05 5.93 -9.75
N PRO A 247 9.59 6.62 -10.77
CA PRO A 247 8.95 6.68 -12.09
C PRO A 247 8.99 5.35 -12.86
N VAL A 248 9.85 4.41 -12.47
CA VAL A 248 9.92 3.08 -13.09
C VAL A 248 8.67 2.26 -12.77
N PHE A 249 8.08 2.44 -11.59
CA PHE A 249 6.93 1.65 -11.15
C PHE A 249 5.59 2.09 -11.75
N GLN A 250 5.49 3.36 -12.16
CA GLN A 250 4.30 3.96 -12.81
C GLN A 250 2.95 3.68 -12.08
N SER A 251 2.98 3.49 -10.75
CA SER A 251 1.82 3.05 -9.97
C SER A 251 1.29 4.16 -9.07
N HIS A 252 0.02 4.52 -9.29
CA HIS A 252 -0.71 5.47 -8.45
C HIS A 252 -0.92 4.93 -7.02
N GLN A 253 -1.20 3.63 -6.90
CA GLN A 253 -1.42 2.99 -5.60
C GLN A 253 -0.14 2.99 -4.76
N PHE A 254 1.00 2.68 -5.38
CA PHE A 254 2.31 2.79 -4.73
C PHE A 254 2.55 4.20 -4.19
N PHE A 255 2.33 5.23 -5.02
CA PHE A 255 2.54 6.61 -4.61
C PHE A 255 1.59 7.03 -3.49
N GLY A 256 0.30 6.68 -3.60
CA GLY A 256 -0.70 6.98 -2.57
C GLY A 256 -0.39 6.32 -1.22
N VAL A 257 0.03 5.05 -1.23
CA VAL A 257 0.42 4.33 0.00
C VAL A 257 1.66 4.98 0.65
N LEU A 258 2.68 5.37 -0.13
CA LEU A 258 3.84 6.10 0.41
C LEU A 258 3.45 7.42 1.07
N LEU A 259 2.56 8.19 0.44
CA LEU A 259 2.07 9.44 1.03
C LEU A 259 1.34 9.17 2.35
N ASN A 260 0.41 8.22 2.38
CA ASN A 260 -0.35 7.91 3.59
C ASN A 260 0.55 7.43 4.75
N MET A 261 1.65 6.75 4.46
CA MET A 261 2.63 6.40 5.50
C MET A 261 3.38 7.63 6.05
N LEU A 262 3.68 8.63 5.22
CA LEU A 262 4.28 9.88 5.72
C LEU A 262 3.32 10.71 6.59
N LEU A 263 2.01 10.58 6.38
CA LEU A 263 1.01 11.19 7.26
C LEU A 263 1.00 10.56 8.66
N ASN A 264 1.27 9.26 8.74
CA ASN A 264 1.20 8.49 9.96
C ASN A 264 2.62 8.24 10.50
N SER A 265 3.15 9.23 11.21
CA SER A 265 4.45 9.08 11.88
C SER A 265 4.34 8.17 13.13
N PRO A 266 5.32 7.28 13.37
CA PRO A 266 6.53 7.10 12.57
C PRO A 266 6.44 6.02 11.47
N LEU A 267 7.43 5.97 10.56
CA LEU A 267 7.46 4.99 9.47
C LEU A 267 7.69 3.57 10.03
N PRO A 268 7.07 2.53 9.46
CA PRO A 268 7.20 1.15 9.92
C PRO A 268 8.54 0.49 9.49
N VAL A 269 9.67 1.16 9.71
CA VAL A 269 11.01 0.69 9.29
C VAL A 269 11.97 0.38 10.46
N TYR A 270 11.53 0.58 11.70
CA TYR A 270 12.35 0.43 12.92
C TYR A 270 12.92 -0.95 13.16
N SER A 271 12.33 -1.99 12.58
CA SER A 271 12.89 -3.35 12.62
C SER A 271 14.17 -3.48 11.80
N LEU A 272 14.39 -2.59 10.83
CA LEU A 272 15.54 -2.61 9.94
C LEU A 272 16.53 -1.49 10.28
N VAL A 273 16.07 -0.30 10.63
CA VAL A 273 16.93 0.88 10.78
C VAL A 273 16.80 1.52 12.16
N SER A 274 17.84 2.22 12.60
CA SER A 274 17.82 3.00 13.84
C SER A 274 16.84 4.17 13.75
N ALA A 275 16.49 4.78 14.89
CA ALA A 275 15.62 5.96 14.90
C ALA A 275 16.21 7.14 14.11
N ASP A 276 17.52 7.33 14.18
CA ASP A 276 18.20 8.37 13.40
C ASP A 276 18.14 8.06 11.90
N ASP A 277 18.31 6.81 11.51
CA ASP A 277 18.23 6.38 10.12
C ASP A 277 16.81 6.44 9.56
N GLU A 278 15.80 6.26 10.41
CA GLU A 278 14.40 6.44 10.04
C GLU A 278 14.10 7.91 9.68
N ILE A 279 14.70 8.87 10.40
CA ILE A 279 14.62 10.30 10.03
C ILE A 279 15.25 10.55 8.66
N LEU A 280 16.38 9.89 8.35
CA LEU A 280 17.02 9.98 7.04
C LEU A 280 16.11 9.43 5.94
N VAL A 281 15.51 8.26 6.15
CA VAL A 281 14.57 7.64 5.22
C VAL A 281 13.39 8.58 4.95
N ARG A 282 12.80 9.17 6.00
CA ARG A 282 11.72 10.16 5.86
C ARG A 282 12.17 11.39 5.08
N ASP A 283 13.36 11.92 5.36
CA ASP A 283 13.91 13.06 4.64
C ASP A 283 14.08 12.77 3.13
N VAL A 284 14.55 11.58 2.78
CA VAL A 284 14.65 11.11 1.39
C VAL A 284 13.27 11.00 0.74
N LEU A 285 12.27 10.49 1.46
CA LEU A 285 10.90 10.38 0.96
C LEU A 285 10.24 11.76 0.75
N TYR A 286 10.40 12.72 1.67
CA TYR A 286 9.92 14.09 1.44
C TYR A 286 10.51 14.70 0.18
N ASP A 287 11.83 14.60 0.02
CA ASP A 287 12.51 15.12 -1.17
C ASP A 287 12.00 14.48 -2.45
N SER A 288 11.79 13.16 -2.44
CA SER A 288 11.41 12.42 -3.64
C SER A 288 9.94 12.61 -4.01
N LEU A 289 9.04 12.69 -3.02
CA LEU A 289 7.59 12.76 -3.26
C LEU A 289 7.07 14.20 -3.42
N ILE A 290 7.77 15.20 -2.85
CA ILE A 290 7.34 16.61 -2.92
C ILE A 290 8.03 17.32 -4.08
N LEU A 291 9.36 17.24 -4.18
CA LEU A 291 10.14 18.08 -5.10
C LEU A 291 10.08 17.63 -6.55
N VAL A 292 9.61 16.41 -6.81
CA VAL A 292 9.54 15.84 -8.16
C VAL A 292 8.10 15.82 -8.65
N ASP A 293 7.89 16.22 -9.90
CA ASP A 293 6.59 16.12 -10.55
C ASP A 293 6.56 14.89 -11.47
N TYR A 294 5.96 13.80 -10.96
CA TYR A 294 5.88 12.54 -11.68
C TYR A 294 4.73 12.57 -12.69
N SER A 295 5.05 12.37 -13.98
CA SER A 295 4.07 12.41 -15.07
C SER A 295 2.93 11.40 -14.91
N PHE A 296 3.22 10.22 -14.35
CA PHE A 296 2.20 9.18 -14.16
C PHE A 296 1.07 9.62 -13.22
N ILE A 297 1.33 10.56 -12.28
CA ILE A 297 0.30 11.08 -11.36
C ILE A 297 -0.67 12.02 -12.09
N ASN A 298 -0.17 12.77 -13.08
CA ASN A 298 -0.95 13.79 -13.79
C ASN A 298 -1.76 13.21 -14.96
N ASN A 299 -1.50 11.97 -15.38
CA ASN A 299 -2.11 11.33 -16.54
C ASN A 299 -3.25 10.34 -16.19
N GLY A 300 -3.75 10.35 -14.95
CA GLY A 300 -4.78 9.43 -14.47
C GLY A 300 -6.18 9.71 -15.01
N ALA A 301 -6.47 9.31 -16.25
CA ALA A 301 -7.86 9.25 -16.73
C ALA A 301 -8.62 8.17 -15.94
N GLY A 302 -9.62 8.56 -15.14
CA GLY A 302 -10.52 7.63 -14.46
C GLY A 302 -10.15 7.22 -13.02
N VAL A 303 -9.06 7.75 -12.44
CA VAL A 303 -8.70 7.53 -11.02
C VAL A 303 -9.10 8.75 -10.19
N ASP A 304 -9.69 8.55 -9.01
CA ASP A 304 -9.88 9.65 -8.05
C ASP A 304 -8.51 10.07 -7.49
N LEU A 305 -7.95 11.15 -8.04
CA LEU A 305 -6.66 11.70 -7.64
C LEU A 305 -6.76 12.62 -6.40
N LEU A 306 -7.98 12.92 -5.94
CA LEU A 306 -8.18 13.83 -4.82
C LEU A 306 -7.46 13.37 -3.53
N PRO A 307 -7.54 12.09 -3.10
CA PRO A 307 -6.82 11.62 -1.91
C PRO A 307 -5.30 11.82 -2.04
N VAL A 308 -4.74 11.52 -3.21
CA VAL A 308 -3.29 11.68 -3.48
C VAL A 308 -2.87 13.14 -3.37
N TYR A 309 -3.65 14.05 -3.96
CA TYR A 309 -3.37 15.48 -3.93
C TYR A 309 -3.56 16.11 -2.55
N VAL A 310 -4.57 15.69 -1.80
CA VAL A 310 -4.77 16.13 -0.41
C VAL A 310 -3.65 15.61 0.49
N SER A 311 -3.28 14.33 0.40
CA SER A 311 -2.16 13.78 1.17
C SER A 311 -0.86 14.51 0.83
N ARG A 312 -0.59 14.80 -0.45
CA ARG A 312 0.61 15.56 -0.87
C ARG A 312 0.62 16.99 -0.34
N LEU A 313 -0.53 17.68 -0.26
CA LEU A 313 -0.64 18.99 0.39
C LEU A 313 -0.25 18.91 1.88
N ILE A 314 -0.81 17.97 2.63
CA ILE A 314 -0.57 17.82 4.07
C ILE A 314 0.89 17.47 4.34
N ILE A 315 1.46 16.54 3.57
CA ILE A 315 2.86 16.12 3.69
C ILE A 315 3.81 17.26 3.33
N THR A 316 3.47 18.09 2.33
CA THR A 316 4.25 19.28 2.01
C THR A 316 4.29 20.24 3.19
N LEU A 317 3.14 20.49 3.83
CA LEU A 317 3.07 21.34 5.01
C LEU A 317 3.91 20.79 6.17
N ASP A 318 3.84 19.49 6.42
CA ASP A 318 4.62 18.81 7.45
C ASP A 318 6.13 18.91 7.18
N ALA A 319 6.56 18.62 5.95
CA ALA A 319 7.96 18.73 5.52
C ALA A 319 8.51 20.15 5.63
N VAL A 320 7.70 21.17 5.31
CA VAL A 320 8.06 22.59 5.48
C VAL A 320 8.28 22.93 6.95
N ASN A 321 7.39 22.47 7.83
CA ASN A 321 7.53 22.70 9.26
C ASN A 321 8.74 21.96 9.84
N ASP A 322 8.99 20.74 9.36
CA ASP A 322 10.18 19.96 9.74
C ASP A 322 11.49 20.64 9.34
N ALA A 323 11.60 21.06 8.07
CA ALA A 323 12.77 21.79 7.58
C ALA A 323 13.00 23.09 8.38
N ARG A 324 11.94 23.84 8.70
CA ARG A 324 12.04 25.05 9.55
C ARG A 324 12.53 24.73 10.96
N ARG A 325 12.01 23.68 11.60
CA ARG A 325 12.48 23.24 12.94
C ARG A 325 13.96 22.87 12.93
N LYS A 326 14.44 22.26 11.85
CA LYS A 326 15.85 21.92 11.61
C LYS A 326 16.72 23.14 11.22
N GLY A 327 16.13 24.33 11.04
CA GLY A 327 16.85 25.53 10.61
C GLY A 327 17.15 25.61 9.11
N ASP A 328 16.70 24.63 8.31
CA ASP A 328 16.92 24.57 6.87
C ASP A 328 15.84 25.34 6.11
N GLN A 329 15.96 26.68 6.14
CA GLN A 329 15.02 27.56 5.44
C GLN A 329 15.07 27.37 3.92
N GLY A 330 16.22 26.99 3.35
CA GLY A 330 16.38 26.74 1.92
C GLY A 330 15.50 25.58 1.46
N ARG A 331 15.53 24.47 2.22
CA ARG A 331 14.68 23.30 1.95
C ARG A 331 13.20 23.56 2.21
N ALA A 332 12.87 24.36 3.24
CA ALA A 332 11.48 24.79 3.45
C ALA A 332 10.93 25.59 2.25
N VAL A 333 11.73 26.51 1.69
CA VAL A 333 11.35 27.29 0.51
C VAL A 333 11.24 26.42 -0.74
N SER A 334 12.14 25.44 -0.93
CA SER A 334 12.07 24.55 -2.08
C SER A 334 10.79 23.70 -2.11
N PHE A 335 10.34 23.18 -0.96
CA PHE A 335 9.05 22.48 -0.86
C PHE A 335 7.86 23.37 -1.21
N ILE A 336 7.83 24.61 -0.69
CA ILE A 336 6.76 25.57 -0.99
C ILE A 336 6.73 25.88 -2.49
N ASN A 337 7.89 26.12 -3.09
CA ASN A 337 8.01 26.43 -4.51
C ASN A 337 7.55 25.24 -5.37
N ALA A 338 8.04 24.03 -5.09
CA ALA A 338 7.66 22.83 -5.84
C ALA A 338 6.15 22.58 -5.81
N PHE A 339 5.52 22.73 -4.64
CA PHE A 339 4.07 22.61 -4.53
C PHE A 339 3.34 23.71 -5.31
N SER A 340 3.80 24.96 -5.18
CA SER A 340 3.17 26.12 -5.82
C SER A 340 3.23 26.06 -7.36
N THR A 341 4.28 25.46 -7.91
CA THR A 341 4.46 25.29 -9.36
C THR A 341 3.82 24.02 -9.91
N SER A 342 3.33 23.12 -9.06
CA SER A 342 2.67 21.88 -9.50
C SER A 342 1.24 22.11 -10.00
N ASN A 343 0.63 21.09 -10.59
CA ASN A 343 -0.78 21.13 -11.00
C ASN A 343 -1.77 21.01 -9.81
N ILE A 344 -1.28 20.65 -8.63
CA ILE A 344 -2.10 20.31 -7.45
C ILE A 344 -2.95 21.50 -6.97
N PRO A 345 -2.40 22.72 -6.78
CA PRO A 345 -3.21 23.84 -6.32
C PRO A 345 -4.35 24.15 -7.28
N ASN A 346 -4.08 24.14 -8.58
CA ASN A 346 -5.08 24.39 -9.61
C ASN A 346 -6.17 23.32 -9.60
N PHE A 347 -5.80 22.05 -9.43
CA PHE A 347 -6.76 20.96 -9.29
C PHE A 347 -7.65 21.16 -8.06
N LEU A 348 -7.06 21.41 -6.88
CA LEU A 348 -7.79 21.58 -5.62
C LEU A 348 -8.73 22.79 -5.67
N ILE A 349 -8.31 23.91 -6.26
CA ILE A 349 -9.15 25.09 -6.46
C ILE A 349 -10.33 24.75 -7.37
N LYS A 350 -10.08 24.13 -8.53
CA LYS A 350 -11.16 23.71 -9.46
C LYS A 350 -12.14 22.78 -8.77
N TRP A 351 -11.63 21.75 -8.10
CA TRP A 351 -12.45 20.78 -7.37
C TRP A 351 -13.32 21.48 -6.31
N ALA A 352 -12.74 22.35 -5.48
CA ALA A 352 -13.49 23.09 -4.47
C ALA A 352 -14.56 24.01 -5.07
N THR A 353 -14.27 24.67 -6.20
CA THR A 353 -15.26 25.51 -6.90
C THR A 353 -16.39 24.71 -7.53
N CYS A 354 -16.13 23.49 -8.00
CA CYS A 354 -17.16 22.61 -8.56
C CYS A 354 -18.10 22.05 -7.48
N GLN A 355 -17.62 21.81 -6.26
CA GLN A 355 -18.46 21.35 -5.15
C GLN A 355 -19.37 22.46 -4.59
N ALA A 356 -18.98 23.74 -4.77
CA ALA A 356 -19.71 24.90 -4.28
C ALA A 356 -20.89 25.36 -5.17
N GLY A 357 -21.46 24.46 -5.98
CA GLY A 357 -22.36 24.74 -7.12
C GLY A 357 -23.27 25.97 -7.04
N SER A 358 -23.27 26.79 -8.11
CA SER A 358 -24.28 27.77 -8.59
C SER A 358 -25.16 28.53 -7.58
N GLY A 359 -24.67 28.78 -6.38
CA GLY A 359 -25.28 29.68 -5.40
C GLY A 359 -24.18 30.60 -4.91
N ALA A 360 -24.37 31.91 -5.08
CA ALA A 360 -23.39 32.95 -4.81
C ALA A 360 -22.78 32.86 -3.39
N LEU A 361 -21.69 32.10 -3.25
CA LEU A 361 -20.74 32.25 -2.17
C LEU A 361 -19.67 33.24 -2.67
N SER A 362 -19.50 34.32 -1.92
CA SER A 362 -18.48 35.35 -2.11
C SER A 362 -17.13 34.72 -2.50
N LYS A 363 -16.45 35.32 -3.50
CA LYS A 363 -15.11 34.93 -3.99
C LYS A 363 -14.27 34.27 -2.90
N PRO A 364 -13.65 33.09 -3.14
CA PRO A 364 -12.77 32.47 -2.16
C PRO A 364 -11.69 33.48 -1.76
N ILE A 365 -11.59 33.75 -0.45
CA ILE A 365 -10.83 34.86 0.13
C ILE A 365 -9.33 34.76 -0.22
N CYS A 366 -8.83 33.56 -0.54
CA CYS A 366 -7.52 33.42 -1.18
C CYS A 366 -7.47 32.25 -2.15
N ASN A 367 -6.93 32.50 -3.34
CA ASN A 367 -6.81 31.56 -4.46
C ASN A 367 -5.35 31.31 -4.87
N THR A 368 -4.36 31.74 -4.07
CA THR A 368 -2.94 31.51 -4.37
C THR A 368 -2.43 30.26 -3.63
N PRO A 369 -1.55 29.44 -4.24
CA PRO A 369 -0.96 28.27 -3.59
C PRO A 369 -0.29 28.59 -2.25
N GLN A 370 0.37 29.75 -2.17
CA GLN A 370 1.00 30.26 -0.95
C GLN A 370 -0.04 30.60 0.12
N ALA A 371 -1.22 31.08 -0.27
CA ALA A 371 -2.31 31.35 0.66
C ALA A 371 -3.01 30.08 1.14
N ILE A 372 -3.09 29.02 0.32
CA ILE A 372 -3.59 27.70 0.75
C ILE A 372 -2.65 27.13 1.83
N LEU A 373 -1.33 27.18 1.59
CA LEU A 373 -0.33 26.74 2.58
C LEU A 373 -0.30 27.64 3.83
N SER A 374 -0.50 28.95 3.68
CA SER A 374 -0.52 29.88 4.81
C SER A 374 -1.81 29.81 5.62
N MET A 375 -2.95 29.51 5.00
CA MET A 375 -4.21 29.29 5.72
C MET A 375 -4.13 28.06 6.63
N CYS A 376 -3.49 26.97 6.18
CA CYS A 376 -3.21 25.81 7.04
C CYS A 376 -2.30 26.14 8.24
N LYS A 377 -1.59 27.28 8.21
CA LYS A 377 -0.68 27.74 9.27
C LYS A 377 -1.40 28.43 10.43
N TYR A 378 -2.63 28.93 10.24
CA TYR A 378 -3.40 29.64 11.27
C TYR A 378 -4.54 28.74 11.78
N GLY A 379 -4.26 28.04 12.88
CA GLY A 379 -4.96 26.85 13.36
C GLY A 379 -6.40 26.97 13.90
N THR A 380 -7.20 27.99 13.57
CA THR A 380 -8.56 28.12 14.12
C THR A 380 -9.68 28.26 13.08
N THR A 381 -9.43 28.87 11.92
CA THR A 381 -10.38 28.86 10.78
C THR A 381 -10.10 27.73 9.79
N SER A 382 -8.86 27.23 9.76
CA SER A 382 -8.41 26.19 8.84
C SER A 382 -8.82 24.77 9.24
N LEU A 383 -9.13 24.54 10.52
CA LEU A 383 -9.73 23.28 10.96
C LEU A 383 -11.09 23.11 10.30
N VAL A 384 -11.91 24.15 10.13
CA VAL A 384 -13.24 24.00 9.51
C VAL A 384 -13.13 23.60 8.04
N PHE A 385 -12.18 24.14 7.27
CA PHE A 385 -12.01 23.79 5.85
C PHE A 385 -11.36 22.41 5.67
N ILE A 386 -10.29 22.10 6.43
CA ILE A 386 -9.64 20.79 6.41
C ILE A 386 -10.58 19.72 6.96
N TYR A 387 -11.37 20.02 8.00
CA TYR A 387 -12.38 19.13 8.54
C TYR A 387 -13.56 19.01 7.59
N HIS A 388 -14.01 20.06 6.88
CA HIS A 388 -15.01 19.89 5.82
C HIS A 388 -14.49 19.00 4.70
N VAL A 389 -13.25 19.21 4.22
CA VAL A 389 -12.65 18.39 3.17
C VAL A 389 -12.47 16.95 3.63
N LEU A 390 -11.93 16.70 4.83
CA LEU A 390 -11.78 15.37 5.41
C LEU A 390 -13.14 14.70 5.72
N TRP A 391 -14.12 15.44 6.24
CA TRP A 391 -15.47 14.95 6.60
C TRP A 391 -16.34 14.64 5.39
N THR A 392 -16.26 15.46 4.33
CA THR A 392 -16.99 15.21 3.08
C THR A 392 -16.40 14.00 2.34
N VAL A 393 -15.09 13.75 2.50
CA VAL A 393 -14.43 12.54 1.99
C VAL A 393 -14.76 11.29 2.84
N TYR A 394 -14.99 11.43 4.15
CA TYR A 394 -15.21 10.28 5.06
C TYR A 394 -16.67 9.96 5.42
N SER A 395 -17.64 10.87 5.28
CA SER A 395 -19.01 10.67 5.78
C SER A 395 -20.06 10.79 4.67
N SER A 396 -20.39 9.66 4.04
CA SER A 396 -21.47 9.51 3.06
C SER A 396 -22.88 9.52 3.66
N ARG A 397 -23.18 10.36 4.68
CA ARG A 397 -24.56 10.56 5.19
C ARG A 397 -24.82 12.00 5.61
N ASN A 398 -25.99 12.50 5.18
CA ASN A 398 -26.46 13.88 5.28
C ASN A 398 -26.55 14.41 6.72
N VAL A 399 -25.89 15.54 6.99
CA VAL A 399 -26.08 16.37 8.20
C VAL A 399 -26.06 17.84 7.81
N TYR A 400 -26.98 18.63 8.36
CA TYR A 400 -27.12 20.07 8.10
C TYR A 400 -26.40 20.90 9.18
N VAL A 401 -25.60 21.88 8.76
CA VAL A 401 -24.96 22.88 9.63
C VAL A 401 -25.70 24.21 9.46
N PHE A 402 -26.10 24.84 10.56
CA PHE A 402 -26.72 26.17 10.56
C PHE A 402 -25.73 27.25 11.01
N PHE A 403 -25.69 28.36 10.29
CA PHE A 403 -24.96 29.56 10.65
C PHE A 403 -25.90 30.55 11.35
N SER A 404 -25.56 31.01 12.56
CA SER A 404 -26.23 32.14 13.20
C SER A 404 -25.49 33.44 12.90
N GLN A 405 -26.22 34.49 12.55
CA GLN A 405 -25.69 35.81 12.15
C GLN A 405 -25.02 36.60 13.29
N SER A 406 -24.90 36.06 14.49
CA SER A 406 -24.37 36.77 15.66
C SER A 406 -23.09 36.13 16.20
N GLY A 407 -21.97 36.26 15.47
CA GLY A 407 -20.57 36.29 15.96
C GLY A 407 -20.02 35.23 16.92
N LEU A 408 -20.81 34.26 17.39
CA LEU A 408 -20.41 33.21 18.32
C LEU A 408 -20.67 31.86 17.65
N LEU A 409 -19.62 31.06 17.50
CA LEU A 409 -19.70 29.68 17.07
C LEU A 409 -20.24 28.83 18.22
N THR A 410 -21.48 28.35 18.08
CA THR A 410 -22.02 27.30 18.95
C THR A 410 -22.41 26.10 18.08
N LEU A 411 -21.67 25.00 18.25
CA LEU A 411 -21.94 23.73 17.57
C LEU A 411 -22.82 22.88 18.50
N LYS A 412 -24.07 22.58 18.10
CA LYS A 412 -24.97 21.74 18.89
C LYS A 412 -25.31 20.46 18.13
N ILE A 413 -24.80 19.33 18.61
CA ILE A 413 -25.04 18.00 18.04
C ILE A 413 -26.15 17.33 18.86
N ARG A 414 -27.22 16.85 18.21
CA ARG A 414 -28.27 16.08 18.87
C ARG A 414 -28.08 14.59 18.56
N GLY A 415 -27.70 13.83 19.58
CA GLY A 415 -27.54 12.38 19.51
C GLY A 415 -26.17 11.94 20.01
N SER A 416 -26.13 11.53 21.28
CA SER A 416 -25.00 10.89 21.98
C SER A 416 -23.92 11.83 22.55
N LYS A 417 -24.01 12.03 23.88
CA LYS A 417 -23.09 12.64 24.86
C LYS A 417 -22.09 13.69 24.33
N CYS A 418 -22.47 14.95 24.59
CA CYS A 418 -21.79 16.20 24.28
C CYS A 418 -20.28 16.22 24.53
N LEU A 419 -19.52 16.55 23.49
CA LEU A 419 -18.28 17.31 23.61
C LEU A 419 -18.64 18.78 23.39
N GLU A 420 -18.58 19.59 24.44
CA GLU A 420 -18.84 21.03 24.39
C GLU A 420 -17.49 21.74 24.25
N ILE A 421 -17.22 22.34 23.08
CA ILE A 421 -16.03 23.15 22.85
C ILE A 421 -16.46 24.62 22.86
N THR A 422 -16.15 25.33 23.95
CA THR A 422 -16.33 26.78 24.06
C THR A 422 -15.04 27.45 23.57
N VAL A 423 -15.12 28.19 22.46
CA VAL A 423 -14.01 29.02 21.97
C VAL A 423 -14.12 30.39 22.64
N LEU A 424 -13.24 30.66 23.60
CA LEU A 424 -13.07 32.00 24.17
C LEU A 424 -12.23 32.84 23.19
N GLY A 425 -12.85 33.87 22.62
CA GLY A 425 -12.22 34.80 21.69
C GLY A 425 -11.29 35.79 22.39
N LEU A 426 -10.31 36.28 21.63
CA LEU A 426 -9.68 37.58 21.83
C LEU A 426 -10.39 38.62 20.98
#